data_AF-A0A950DHU3-F1
#
_entry.id   AF-A0A950DHU3-F1
#
_cell.length_a   1.000
_cell.length_b   1.000
_cell.length_c   1.000
_cell.angle_alpha   90.00
_cell.angle_beta   90.00
_cell.angle_gamma   90.00
#
_symmetry.space_group_name_H-M   'P 1'
#
loop_
_entity.id
_entity.type
_entity.pdbx_description
1 polymer ?
#
loop_
_entity_poly.entity_id
_entity_poly.type
_entity_poly.pdbx_seq_one_letter_code
_entity_poly.pdbx_strand_id
1 'polypeptide(L)'
;MARHLKEYFDSILPSARSEVSEAVRELVWVMLKSGSCSAERVAKNMGVDRRTISRRLANEGKSYSSIIDAVRIDMATSLVGNRSVR
;
A
#
# COMPACT_ATOMS: atom_id res chain seq x y z
N MET A 1 -13.67 6.46 8.48
CA MET A 1 -14.09 5.85 7.21
C MET A 1 -12.96 4.99 6.65
N ALA A 2 -13.01 3.67 6.82
CA ALA A 2 -12.04 2.72 6.22
C ALA A 2 -12.72 1.38 5.87
N ARG A 3 -14.04 1.41 5.64
CA ARG A 3 -14.85 0.18 5.48
C ARG A 3 -14.95 -0.29 4.03
N HIS A 4 -14.56 0.53 3.06
CA HIS A 4 -14.66 0.21 1.62
C HIS A 4 -13.37 -0.42 1.04
N LEU A 5 -12.25 -0.42 1.77
CA LEU A 5 -11.01 -1.05 1.28
C LEU A 5 -11.01 -2.57 1.54
N LYS A 6 -11.63 -3.01 2.63
CA LYS A 6 -11.62 -4.43 3.02
C LYS A 6 -12.37 -5.32 2.03
N GLU A 7 -13.50 -4.82 1.50
CA GLU A 7 -14.31 -5.54 0.50
C GLU A 7 -13.63 -5.62 -0.87
N TYR A 8 -12.89 -4.57 -1.27
CA TYR A 8 -12.06 -4.59 -2.48
C TYR A 8 -10.95 -5.65 -2.37
N PHE A 9 -10.28 -5.71 -1.22
CA PHE A 9 -9.27 -6.73 -0.94
C PHE A 9 -9.84 -8.16 -0.94
N ASP A 10 -10.96 -8.39 -0.27
CA ASP A 10 -11.61 -9.72 -0.25
C ASP A 10 -12.09 -10.13 -1.66
N SER A 11 -12.43 -9.18 -2.53
CA SER A 11 -12.80 -9.43 -3.93
C SER A 11 -11.63 -9.68 -4.89
N ILE A 12 -10.41 -9.25 -4.53
CA ILE A 12 -9.17 -9.50 -5.31
C ILE A 12 -8.49 -10.81 -4.86
N LEU A 13 -8.79 -11.26 -3.64
CA LEU A 13 -8.26 -12.51 -3.10
C LEU A 13 -8.75 -13.84 -3.74
N PRO A 14 -9.61 -13.90 -4.79
CA PRO A 14 -9.76 -15.12 -5.58
C PRO A 14 -8.75 -15.24 -6.73
N SER A 15 -8.04 -14.18 -7.11
CA SER A 15 -7.11 -14.21 -8.25
C SER A 15 -5.66 -14.07 -7.78
N ALA A 16 -4.97 -15.21 -7.74
CA ALA A 16 -3.55 -15.38 -7.44
C ALA A 16 -2.58 -14.72 -8.47
N ARG A 17 -2.80 -13.45 -8.85
CA ARG A 17 -1.93 -12.73 -9.79
C ARG A 17 -1.67 -11.24 -9.49
N SER A 18 -2.30 -10.64 -8.48
CA SER A 18 -1.83 -9.34 -7.97
C SER A 18 -0.87 -9.59 -6.81
N GLU A 19 0.36 -9.10 -6.95
CA GLU A 19 1.43 -9.27 -5.96
C GLU A 19 1.03 -8.59 -4.64
N VAL A 20 1.46 -9.13 -3.50
CA VAL A 20 1.17 -8.53 -2.19
C VAL A 20 1.76 -7.12 -2.11
N SER A 21 2.88 -6.89 -2.77
CA SER A 21 3.48 -5.57 -2.91
C SER A 21 2.57 -4.54 -3.58
N GLU A 22 1.79 -4.93 -4.60
CA GLU A 22 0.87 -4.03 -5.31
C GLU A 22 -0.30 -3.63 -4.40
N ALA A 23 -0.90 -4.61 -3.73
CA ALA A 23 -1.95 -4.39 -2.75
C ALA A 23 -1.47 -3.47 -1.59
N VAL A 24 -0.27 -3.72 -1.06
CA VAL A 24 0.35 -2.87 -0.03
C VAL A 24 0.58 -1.45 -0.57
N ARG A 25 0.99 -1.31 -1.84
CA ARG A 25 1.23 0.00 -2.48
C ARG A 25 -0.05 0.85 -2.51
N GLU A 26 -1.18 0.29 -2.92
CA GLU A 26 -2.46 1.00 -2.98
C GLU A 26 -2.92 1.47 -1.59
N LEU A 27 -2.83 0.59 -0.58
CA LEU A 27 -3.18 0.96 0.80
C LEU A 27 -2.27 2.07 1.32
N VAL A 28 -0.95 1.94 1.11
CA VAL A 28 0.00 2.97 1.52
C VAL A 28 -0.32 4.30 0.83
N TRP A 29 -0.72 4.28 -0.44
CA TRP A 29 -1.10 5.51 -1.16
C TRP A 29 -2.28 6.22 -0.50
N VAL A 30 -3.38 5.49 -0.23
CA VAL A 30 -4.56 6.07 0.43
C VAL A 30 -4.24 6.54 1.86
N MET A 31 -3.42 5.78 2.57
CA MET A 31 -3.06 6.08 3.95
C MET A 31 -2.10 7.27 4.08
N LEU A 32 -1.19 7.46 3.13
CA LEU A 32 -0.33 8.63 3.09
C LEU A 32 -1.11 9.89 2.75
N LYS A 33 -2.08 9.83 1.83
CA LYS A 33 -3.00 10.94 1.54
C LYS A 33 -3.84 11.36 2.75
N SER A 34 -4.19 10.41 3.62
CA SER A 34 -4.92 10.67 4.87
C SER A 34 -4.03 10.97 6.08
N GLY A 35 -2.70 10.98 5.93
CA GLY A 35 -1.74 11.31 6.99
C GLY A 35 -1.61 10.25 8.10
N SER A 36 -2.07 9.01 7.87
CA SER A 36 -2.31 8.04 8.94
C SER A 36 -1.65 6.66 8.73
N CYS A 37 -0.60 6.63 7.88
CA CYS A 37 0.11 5.43 7.45
C CYS A 37 0.92 4.76 8.58
N SER A 38 0.61 3.50 8.87
CA SER A 38 1.41 2.61 9.73
C SER A 38 1.33 1.16 9.26
N ALA A 39 2.41 0.40 9.48
CA ALA A 39 2.50 -1.00 9.07
C ALA A 39 1.40 -1.87 9.69
N GLU A 40 1.06 -1.61 10.95
CA GLU A 40 0.00 -2.32 11.67
C GLU A 40 -1.38 -2.04 11.09
N ARG A 41 -1.64 -0.80 10.65
CA ARG A 41 -2.91 -0.47 10.00
C ARG A 41 -3.00 -1.07 8.60
N VAL A 42 -1.92 -1.09 7.83
CA VAL A 42 -1.90 -1.79 6.53
C VAL A 42 -2.23 -3.27 6.74
N ALA A 43 -1.57 -3.93 7.69
CA ALA A 43 -1.84 -5.31 8.06
C ALA A 43 -3.31 -5.55 8.47
N LYS A 44 -3.84 -4.69 9.34
CA LYS A 44 -5.23 -4.73 9.77
C LYS A 44 -6.23 -4.56 8.62
N ASN A 45 -5.93 -3.68 7.65
CA ASN A 45 -6.78 -3.48 6.47
C ASN A 45 -6.74 -4.68 5.52
N MET A 46 -5.61 -5.38 5.43
CA MET A 46 -5.46 -6.62 4.65
C MET A 46 -5.97 -7.87 5.37
N GLY A 47 -6.47 -7.75 6.60
CA GLY A 47 -6.99 -8.89 7.38
C GLY A 47 -5.92 -9.91 7.78
N VAL A 48 -4.64 -9.55 7.76
CA VAL A 48 -3.51 -10.45 8.07
C VAL A 48 -2.57 -9.83 9.10
N ASP A 49 -1.76 -10.66 9.74
CA ASP A 49 -0.70 -10.18 10.64
C ASP A 49 0.45 -9.52 9.86
N ARG A 50 1.11 -8.55 10.50
CA ARG A 50 2.28 -7.85 9.96
C ARG A 50 3.40 -8.82 9.52
N ARG A 51 3.62 -9.92 10.24
CA ARG A 51 4.62 -10.94 9.88
C ARG A 51 4.29 -11.63 8.56
N THR A 52 3.00 -11.89 8.29
CA THR A 52 2.55 -12.51 7.04
C THR A 52 2.84 -11.60 5.86
N ILE A 53 2.55 -10.30 5.98
CA ILE A 53 2.90 -9.31 4.94
C ILE A 53 4.40 -9.25 4.74
N SER A 54 5.17 -9.09 5.82
CA SER A 54 6.63 -9.00 5.73
C SER A 54 7.25 -10.23 5.06
N ARG A 55 6.74 -11.44 5.35
CA ARG A 55 7.20 -12.68 4.71
C ARG A 55 6.83 -12.73 3.23
N ARG A 56 5.60 -12.36 2.86
CA ARG A 56 5.17 -12.36 1.46
C ARG A 56 5.94 -11.32 0.64
N LEU A 57 6.16 -10.13 1.20
CA LEU A 57 7.01 -9.10 0.59
C LEU A 57 8.46 -9.58 0.43
N ALA A 58 9.02 -10.25 1.44
CA ALA A 58 10.36 -10.81 1.35
C ALA A 58 10.47 -11.87 0.23
N ASN A 59 9.43 -12.69 0.04
CA ASN A 59 9.35 -13.64 -1.07
C ASN A 59 9.31 -12.94 -2.44
N GLU A 60 8.77 -11.72 -2.50
CA GLU A 60 8.76 -10.85 -3.69
C GLU A 60 10.05 -9.98 -3.80
N GLY A 61 11.01 -10.15 -2.89
CA GLY A 61 12.23 -9.32 -2.84
C GLY A 61 11.97 -7.86 -2.46
N LYS A 62 10.82 -7.57 -1.84
CA LYS A 62 10.41 -6.23 -1.41
C LYS A 62 10.41 -6.13 0.12
N SER A 63 10.49 -4.90 0.62
CA SER A 63 10.29 -4.60 2.02
C SER A 63 9.18 -3.56 2.17
N TYR A 64 8.60 -3.50 3.36
CA TYR A 64 7.57 -2.52 3.65
C TYR A 64 8.07 -1.07 3.48
N SER A 65 9.30 -0.80 3.92
CA SER A 65 9.93 0.52 3.74
C SER A 65 10.16 0.85 2.28
N SER A 66 10.64 -0.10 1.45
CA SER A 66 10.89 0.18 0.04
C SER A 66 9.62 0.52 -0.74
N ILE A 67 8.48 -0.10 -0.37
CA ILE A 67 7.18 0.25 -0.94
C ILE A 67 6.75 1.65 -0.50
N ILE A 68 6.88 2.00 0.79
CA ILE A 68 6.55 3.35 1.27
C ILE A 68 7.37 4.42 0.54
N ASP A 69 8.67 4.19 0.42
CA ASP A 69 9.57 5.18 -0.18
C ASP A 69 9.27 5.35 -1.67
N ALA A 70 8.99 4.26 -2.40
CA ALA A 70 8.53 4.33 -3.78
C ALA A 70 7.23 5.13 -3.92
N VAL A 71 6.24 4.87 -3.06
CA VAL A 71 4.96 5.61 -3.09
C VAL A 71 5.15 7.09 -2.76
N ARG A 72 6.03 7.42 -1.80
CA ARG A 72 6.37 8.81 -1.45
C ARG A 72 7.01 9.53 -2.62
N ILE A 73 7.94 8.88 -3.33
CA ILE A 73 8.58 9.42 -4.53
C ILE A 73 7.56 9.68 -5.63
N ASP A 74 6.66 8.72 -5.91
CA ASP A 74 5.61 8.90 -6.91
C ASP A 74 4.70 10.09 -6.56
N MET A 75 4.30 10.21 -5.30
CA MET A 75 3.49 11.33 -4.84
C MET A 75 4.23 12.66 -4.96
N ALA A 76 5.50 12.71 -4.55
CA ALA A 76 6.32 13.90 -4.67
C ALA A 76 6.51 14.30 -6.14
N THR A 77 6.76 13.34 -7.02
CA THR A 77 6.89 13.54 -8.46
C THR A 77 5.59 14.07 -9.07
N SER A 78 4.45 13.50 -8.69
CA SER A 78 3.13 14.02 -9.10
C SER A 78 2.89 15.43 -8.59
N LEU A 79 3.27 15.75 -7.34
CA LEU A 79 3.10 17.09 -6.77
C LEU A 79 4.02 18.13 -7.40
N VAL A 80 5.29 17.79 -7.67
CA VAL A 80 6.26 18.70 -8.32
C VAL A 80 5.91 18.88 -9.80
N GLY A 81 5.52 17.81 -10.50
CA GLY A 81 5.01 17.90 -11.86
C GLY A 81 3.72 18.73 -11.98
N ASN A 82 2.88 18.73 -10.94
CA ASN A 82 1.67 19.54 -10.85
C ASN A 82 1.88 20.96 -10.28
N ARG A 83 3.12 21.32 -9.91
CA ARG A 83 3.46 22.64 -9.34
C ARG A 83 4.07 23.60 -10.37
N SER A 84 4.34 23.16 -11.60
CA SER A 84 4.91 24.02 -12.66
C SER A 84 3.90 24.74 -13.57
N VAL A 85 2.60 24.74 -13.25
CA VAL A 85 1.61 25.49 -14.04
C VAL A 85 0.52 26.11 -13.17
N ARG A 86 0.88 26.99 -12.24
CA ARG A 86 -0.04 28.01 -11.70
C ARG A 86 0.70 29.30 -11.40
#